data_AF-A0A6A6Z7K3-F1
#
_entry.id   AF-A0A6A6Z7K3-F1
#
_cell.length_a   1.000
_cell.length_b   1.000
_cell.length_c   1.000
_cell.angle_alpha   90.00
_cell.angle_beta   90.00
_cell.angle_gamma   90.00
#
_symmetry.space_group_name_H-M   'P 1'
#
loop_
_entity.id
_entity.type
_entity.pdbx_description
1 polymer ?
#
loop_
_entity_poly.entity_id
_entity_poly.type
_entity_poly.pdbx_seq_one_letter_code
_entity_poly.pdbx_strand_id
1 'polypeptide(L)'
;MRPRKQRIVAGEHCLIDIDKIQGGWASSEEALNDLFRATTTHSDVLMLVFDVGNRETLVKLVNNYPAIQRFLDSADRCRHVVIVGAKADIPVEEREISVEKGMQVAAKVGAMYRECSAKERIGVEELVDDVAKVVLAERERLRVLALKDGNEDLTDVSGKYGDRFWQRFQGWLKLESARRK
;
A
#
# COMPACT_ATOMS: atom_id res chain seq x y z
N MET A 1 -3.04 18.85 -9.51
CA MET A 1 -3.53 17.76 -10.38
C MET A 1 -2.85 16.48 -9.96
N ARG A 2 -3.59 15.42 -9.62
CA ARG A 2 -3.02 14.11 -9.27
C ARG A 2 -2.52 13.44 -10.55
N PRO A 3 -1.26 12.99 -10.65
CA PRO A 3 -0.81 12.20 -11.77
C PRO A 3 -1.69 10.96 -11.93
N ARG A 4 -2.22 10.79 -13.13
CA ARG A 4 -3.11 9.68 -13.49
C ARG A 4 -2.49 8.88 -14.61
N LYS A 5 -2.43 7.56 -14.44
CA LYS A 5 -1.96 6.62 -15.47
C LYS A 5 -3.07 5.65 -15.85
N GLN A 6 -3.25 5.45 -17.15
CA GLN A 6 -4.07 4.38 -17.68
C GLN A 6 -3.17 3.19 -18.03
N ARG A 7 -3.55 2.00 -17.59
CA ARG A 7 -2.81 0.74 -17.80
C ARG A 7 -3.79 -0.38 -18.12
N ILE A 8 -3.32 -1.40 -18.83
CA ILE A 8 -4.00 -2.68 -18.92
C ILE A 8 -3.17 -3.65 -18.09
N VAL A 9 -3.73 -4.13 -16.99
CA VAL A 9 -3.02 -5.00 -16.03
C VAL A 9 -3.85 -6.26 -15.86
N ALA A 10 -3.25 -7.43 -16.13
CA ALA A 10 -3.95 -8.71 -16.11
C ALA A 10 -5.24 -8.73 -16.98
N GLY A 11 -5.24 -8.00 -18.11
CA GLY A 11 -6.40 -7.87 -18.99
C GLY A 11 -7.42 -6.81 -18.58
N GLU A 12 -7.27 -6.22 -17.40
CA GLU A 12 -8.20 -5.21 -16.85
C GLU A 12 -7.72 -3.78 -17.12
N HIS A 13 -8.65 -2.91 -17.54
CA HIS A 13 -8.37 -1.48 -17.70
C HIS A 13 -8.30 -0.80 -16.34
N CYS A 14 -7.10 -0.40 -15.94
CA CYS A 14 -6.81 0.25 -14.68
C CYS A 14 -6.58 1.74 -14.86
N LEU A 15 -7.21 2.55 -14.00
CA LEU A 15 -6.92 3.97 -13.84
C LEU A 15 -6.26 4.16 -12.47
N ILE A 16 -4.98 4.53 -12.50
CA ILE A 16 -4.12 4.60 -11.33
C ILE A 16 -3.87 6.07 -11.04
N ASP A 17 -4.45 6.56 -9.95
CA ASP A 17 -4.20 7.90 -9.42
C ASP A 17 -3.10 7.80 -8.34
N ILE A 18 -2.03 8.59 -8.49
CA ILE A 18 -0.89 8.58 -7.56
C ILE A 18 -0.90 9.88 -6.75
N ASP A 19 -1.07 9.74 -5.45
CA ASP A 19 -1.02 10.86 -4.51
C ASP A 19 0.35 10.98 -3.84
N LYS A 20 1.00 12.12 -4.05
CA LYS A 20 2.25 12.43 -3.36
C LYS A 20 1.93 13.06 -2.00
N ILE A 21 2.36 12.40 -0.95
CA ILE A 21 2.35 12.95 0.40
C ILE A 21 3.57 13.89 0.54
N GLN A 22 3.33 15.17 0.83
CA GLN A 22 4.37 16.15 1.15
C GLN A 22 4.63 16.13 2.66
N GLY A 23 5.90 16.19 3.10
CA GLY A 23 6.22 16.30 4.53
C GLY A 23 7.42 15.49 5.03
N GLY A 24 8.01 14.62 4.21
CA GLY A 24 9.08 13.72 4.67
C GLY A 24 8.58 12.76 5.76
N TRP A 25 9.51 12.09 6.45
CA TRP A 25 9.16 11.30 7.63
C TRP A 25 8.76 12.24 8.76
N ALA A 26 7.53 12.11 9.26
CA ALA A 26 7.00 12.94 10.32
C ALA A 26 7.85 12.86 11.61
N SER A 27 7.95 13.98 12.33
CA SER A 27 8.74 14.08 13.57
C SER A 27 8.03 13.48 14.80
N SER A 28 6.72 13.22 14.71
CA SER A 28 5.92 12.59 15.76
C SER A 28 4.82 11.71 15.14
N GLU A 29 4.28 10.81 15.96
CA GLU A 29 3.17 9.93 15.57
C GLU A 29 1.88 10.71 15.27
N GLU A 30 1.60 11.78 16.01
CA GLU A 30 0.42 12.64 15.77
C GLU A 30 0.51 13.28 14.39
N ALA A 31 1.68 13.84 14.04
CA ALA A 31 1.91 14.43 12.74
C ALA A 31 1.79 13.38 11.61
N LEU A 32 2.24 12.15 11.84
CA LEU A 32 2.10 11.04 10.89
C LEU A 32 0.62 10.65 10.69
N ASN A 33 -0.14 10.56 11.78
CA ASN A 33 -1.55 10.21 11.74
C ASN A 33 -2.38 11.29 11.03
N ASP A 34 -2.13 12.57 11.30
CA ASP A 34 -2.82 13.67 10.63
C ASP A 34 -2.51 13.69 9.13
N LEU A 35 -1.24 13.46 8.78
CA LEU A 35 -0.80 13.35 7.39
C LEU A 35 -1.54 12.22 6.66
N PHE A 36 -1.62 11.04 7.27
CA PHE A 36 -2.32 9.90 6.66
C PHE A 36 -3.83 10.11 6.59
N ARG A 37 -4.48 10.59 7.66
CA ARG A 37 -5.92 10.93 7.60
C ARG A 37 -6.26 11.88 6.44
N ALA A 38 -5.40 12.86 6.19
CA ALA A 38 -5.60 13.80 5.10
C ALA A 38 -5.36 13.20 3.70
N THR A 39 -4.58 12.12 3.57
CA THR A 39 -4.04 11.67 2.27
C THR A 39 -4.35 10.24 1.88
N THR A 40 -4.66 9.34 2.81
CA THR A 40 -4.77 7.89 2.56
C THR A 40 -6.18 7.33 2.76
N THR A 41 -7.15 8.15 3.21
CA THR A 41 -8.54 7.75 3.46
C THR A 41 -9.22 7.07 2.26
N HIS A 42 -8.75 7.33 1.03
CA HIS A 42 -9.30 6.73 -0.19
C HIS A 42 -8.26 5.96 -1.03
N SER A 43 -7.08 5.67 -0.49
CA SER A 43 -6.02 4.99 -1.20
C SER A 43 -6.15 3.48 -1.05
N ASP A 44 -5.95 2.72 -2.13
CA ASP A 44 -5.93 1.25 -2.08
C ASP A 44 -4.56 0.73 -1.56
N VAL A 45 -3.48 1.51 -1.80
CA VAL A 45 -2.09 1.14 -1.48
C VAL A 45 -1.34 2.31 -0.83
N LEU A 46 -0.51 2.01 0.17
CA LEU A 46 0.47 2.91 0.77
C LEU A 46 1.87 2.54 0.32
N MET A 47 2.59 3.50 -0.27
CA MET A 47 3.99 3.34 -0.66
C MET A 47 4.90 4.04 0.35
N LEU A 48 5.78 3.27 0.99
CA LEU A 48 6.77 3.74 1.94
C LEU A 48 8.14 3.78 1.27
N VAL A 49 8.67 4.97 1.04
CA VAL A 49 9.88 5.16 0.22
C VAL A 49 11.06 5.55 1.10
N PHE A 50 12.18 4.84 0.97
CA PHE A 50 13.47 5.20 1.55
C PHE A 50 14.52 5.34 0.45
N ASP A 51 15.64 5.99 0.75
CA ASP A 51 16.76 6.18 -0.19
C ASP A 51 17.86 5.15 0.09
N VAL A 52 18.25 4.36 -0.92
CA VAL A 52 19.28 3.31 -0.75
C VAL A 52 20.67 3.88 -0.43
N GLY A 53 20.92 5.15 -0.78
CA GLY A 53 22.14 5.88 -0.44
C GLY A 53 22.06 6.61 0.90
N ASN A 54 20.98 6.46 1.68
CA ASN A 54 20.84 7.14 2.97
C ASN A 54 20.13 6.24 4.00
N ARG A 55 20.92 5.60 4.85
CA ARG A 55 20.48 4.67 5.91
C ARG A 55 19.51 5.30 6.90
N GLU A 56 19.63 6.59 7.19
CA GLU A 56 18.73 7.26 8.13
C GLU A 56 17.28 7.22 7.64
N THR A 57 17.05 7.25 6.32
CA THR A 57 15.69 7.19 5.77
C THR A 57 15.01 5.85 6.03
N LEU A 58 15.76 4.74 5.98
CA LEU A 58 15.25 3.42 6.33
C LEU A 58 15.03 3.29 7.85
N VAL A 59 15.93 3.84 8.66
CA VAL A 59 15.76 3.86 10.13
C VAL A 59 14.48 4.62 10.49
N LYS A 60 14.23 5.78 9.88
CA LYS A 60 12.99 6.54 10.07
C LYS A 60 11.76 5.75 9.64
N LEU A 61 11.80 5.06 8.50
CA LEU A 61 10.71 4.17 8.06
C LEU A 61 10.41 3.12 9.12
N VAL A 62 11.43 2.38 9.57
CA VAL A 62 11.27 1.29 10.55
C VAL A 62 10.73 1.80 11.88
N ASN A 63 11.25 2.94 12.36
CA ASN A 63 10.81 3.52 13.62
C ASN A 63 9.37 4.03 13.59
N ASN A 64 8.93 4.55 12.44
CA ASN A 64 7.55 5.03 12.27
C ASN A 64 6.56 3.90 11.96
N TYR A 65 7.03 2.76 11.44
CA TYR A 65 6.16 1.67 10.97
C TYR A 65 5.11 1.21 12.00
N PRO A 66 5.40 1.08 13.31
CA PRO A 66 4.37 0.71 14.29
C PRO A 66 3.18 1.67 14.32
N ALA A 67 3.42 2.98 14.16
CA ALA A 67 2.35 3.98 14.08
C ALA A 67 1.59 3.87 12.74
N ILE A 68 2.32 3.66 11.64
CA ILE A 68 1.72 3.41 10.31
C ILE A 68 0.79 2.19 10.37
N GLN A 69 1.24 1.10 11.00
CA GLN A 69 0.45 -0.12 11.13
C GLN A 69 -0.84 0.13 11.90
N ARG A 70 -0.79 0.85 13.03
CA ARG A 70 -2.00 1.22 13.79
C ARG A 70 -2.99 2.03 12.95
N PHE A 71 -2.49 2.95 12.12
CA PHE A 71 -3.34 3.69 11.20
C PHE A 71 -3.99 2.75 10.17
N LEU A 72 -3.21 1.87 9.55
CA LEU A 72 -3.70 0.92 8.53
C LEU A 72 -4.71 -0.09 9.11
N ASP A 73 -4.50 -0.56 10.33
CA ASP A 73 -5.43 -1.46 11.03
C ASP A 73 -6.80 -0.80 11.27
N SER A 74 -6.82 0.54 11.34
CA SER A 74 -8.05 1.34 11.45
C SER A 74 -8.61 1.84 10.12
N ALA A 75 -7.86 1.66 9.02
CA ALA A 75 -8.24 2.16 7.70
C ALA A 75 -9.09 1.13 6.94
N ASP A 76 -10.23 1.55 6.42
CA ASP A 76 -11.14 0.64 5.72
C ASP A 76 -10.60 0.18 4.36
N ARG A 77 -9.86 1.06 3.67
CA ARG A 77 -9.51 0.91 2.24
C ARG A 77 -8.03 0.69 1.93
N CYS A 78 -7.12 1.31 2.69
CA CYS A 78 -5.69 1.20 2.43
C CYS A 78 -5.12 -0.07 3.05
N ARG A 79 -4.99 -1.14 2.24
CA ARG A 79 -4.69 -2.49 2.75
C ARG A 79 -3.36 -3.07 2.28
N HIS A 80 -2.77 -2.46 1.28
CA HIS A 80 -1.50 -2.93 0.73
C HIS A 80 -0.40 -1.93 1.06
N VAL A 81 0.69 -2.44 1.63
CA VAL A 81 1.90 -1.67 1.86
C VAL A 81 2.97 -2.15 0.90
N VAL A 82 3.64 -1.20 0.25
CA VAL A 82 4.83 -1.45 -0.55
C VAL A 82 5.98 -0.61 -0.03
N ILE A 83 7.09 -1.26 0.30
CA ILE A 83 8.34 -0.59 0.63
C ILE A 83 9.15 -0.41 -0.67
N VAL A 84 9.62 0.81 -0.90
CA VAL A 84 10.40 1.17 -2.09
C VAL A 84 11.78 1.69 -1.70
N GLY A 85 12.83 1.02 -2.16
CA GLY A 85 14.20 1.55 -2.15
C GLY A 85 14.41 2.45 -3.37
N ALA A 86 14.37 3.76 -3.17
CA ALA A 86 14.60 4.76 -4.22
C ALA A 86 16.09 4.98 -4.50
N LYS A 87 16.37 5.60 -5.65
CA LYS A 87 17.73 5.86 -6.16
C LYS A 87 18.53 4.58 -6.41
N ALA A 88 17.87 3.56 -6.95
CA ALA A 88 18.49 2.28 -7.29
C ALA A 88 19.66 2.40 -8.29
N ASP A 89 19.79 3.54 -8.98
CA ASP A 89 20.91 3.87 -9.85
C ASP A 89 22.24 4.13 -9.12
N ILE A 90 22.22 4.27 -7.78
CA ILE A 90 23.44 4.40 -6.98
C ILE A 90 24.27 3.09 -7.08
N PRO A 91 25.56 3.18 -7.46
CA PRO A 91 26.46 2.02 -7.53
C PRO A 91 26.51 1.24 -6.21
N VAL A 92 26.67 -0.08 -6.30
CA VAL A 92 26.57 -0.99 -5.14
C VAL A 92 27.55 -0.61 -4.01
N GLU A 93 28.73 -0.15 -4.39
CA GLU A 93 29.81 0.31 -3.51
C GLU A 93 29.51 1.62 -2.77
N GLU A 94 28.62 2.45 -3.29
CA GLU A 94 28.20 3.73 -2.69
C GLU A 94 26.89 3.62 -1.89
N ARG A 95 26.23 2.45 -1.96
CA ARG A 95 24.98 2.22 -1.23
C ARG A 95 25.24 2.08 0.26
N GLU A 96 24.40 2.74 1.07
CA GLU A 96 24.37 2.52 2.52
C GLU A 96 23.44 1.36 2.91
N ILE A 97 22.56 0.94 2.01
CA ILE A 97 21.57 -0.13 2.23
C ILE A 97 21.63 -1.12 1.07
N SER A 98 21.84 -2.39 1.38
CA SER A 98 21.77 -3.47 0.39
C SER A 98 20.33 -3.86 0.06
N VAL A 99 20.14 -4.46 -1.12
CA VAL A 99 18.85 -4.98 -1.58
C VAL A 99 18.28 -5.97 -0.55
N GLU A 100 19.12 -6.87 -0.02
CA GLU A 100 18.74 -7.90 0.95
C GLU A 100 18.25 -7.26 2.24
N LYS A 101 18.88 -6.16 2.68
CA LYS A 101 18.45 -5.45 3.87
C LYS A 101 17.05 -4.84 3.69
N GLY A 102 16.80 -4.24 2.53
CA GLY A 102 15.47 -3.72 2.17
C GLY A 102 14.41 -4.82 2.15
N MET A 103 14.70 -5.95 1.49
CA MET A 103 13.84 -7.13 1.45
C MET A 103 13.53 -7.67 2.85
N GLN A 104 14.54 -7.79 3.71
CA GLN A 104 14.36 -8.25 5.09
C GLN A 104 13.44 -7.33 5.90
N VAL A 105 13.55 -6.01 5.72
CA VAL A 105 12.67 -5.05 6.40
C VAL A 105 11.23 -5.21 5.91
N ALA A 106 11.01 -5.31 4.60
CA ALA A 106 9.68 -5.50 4.03
C ALA A 106 9.04 -6.82 4.45
N ALA A 107 9.81 -7.91 4.44
CA ALA A 107 9.34 -9.22 4.89
C ALA A 107 8.88 -9.22 6.35
N LYS A 108 9.62 -8.53 7.24
CA LYS A 108 9.26 -8.41 8.66
C LYS A 108 7.91 -7.74 8.90
N VAL A 109 7.49 -6.88 7.98
CA VAL A 109 6.23 -6.14 8.09
C VAL A 109 5.15 -6.65 7.13
N GLY A 110 5.39 -7.76 6.43
CA GLY A 110 4.46 -8.33 5.47
C GLY A 110 4.22 -7.45 4.22
N ALA A 111 5.17 -6.58 3.87
CA ALA A 111 5.06 -5.68 2.73
C ALA A 111 5.80 -6.22 1.49
N MET A 112 5.33 -5.82 0.31
CA MET A 112 6.09 -5.99 -0.94
C MET A 112 7.33 -5.08 -0.92
N TYR A 113 8.42 -5.52 -1.56
CA TYR A 113 9.61 -4.70 -1.76
C TYR A 113 9.97 -4.54 -3.24
N ARG A 114 10.29 -3.32 -3.65
CA ARG A 114 10.87 -2.99 -4.96
C ARG A 114 11.96 -1.93 -4.80
N GLU A 115 12.95 -1.97 -5.67
CA GLU A 115 13.89 -0.85 -5.84
C GLU A 115 13.58 -0.11 -7.14
N CYS A 116 13.69 1.21 -7.12
CA CYS A 116 13.43 2.04 -8.29
C CYS A 116 14.43 3.19 -8.43
N SER A 117 14.70 3.60 -9.66
CA SER A 117 15.29 4.90 -9.97
C SER A 117 14.27 5.75 -10.73
N ALA A 118 13.81 6.84 -10.12
CA ALA A 118 12.99 7.81 -10.84
C ALA A 118 13.79 8.55 -11.93
N LYS A 119 15.10 8.73 -11.69
CA LYS A 119 16.02 9.44 -12.59
C LYS A 119 16.27 8.63 -13.86
N GLU A 120 16.65 7.37 -13.69
CA GLU A 120 16.96 6.46 -14.80
C GLU A 120 15.73 5.66 -15.27
N ARG A 121 14.56 5.92 -14.67
CA ARG A 121 13.28 5.22 -14.92
C ARG A 121 13.35 3.70 -14.75
N ILE A 122 14.20 3.23 -13.85
CA ILE A 122 14.38 1.80 -13.54
C ILE A 122 13.32 1.37 -12.53
N GLY A 123 12.59 0.29 -12.81
CA GLY A 123 11.68 -0.38 -11.88
C GLY A 123 10.37 0.38 -11.59
N VAL A 124 10.19 1.58 -12.16
CA VAL A 124 9.05 2.46 -11.86
C VAL A 124 7.76 1.93 -12.49
N GLU A 125 7.81 1.46 -13.73
CA GLU A 125 6.62 0.95 -14.41
C GLU A 125 6.23 -0.43 -13.85
N GLU A 126 7.22 -1.27 -13.57
CA GLU A 126 7.05 -2.58 -12.96
C GLU A 126 6.42 -2.46 -11.56
N LEU A 127 6.87 -1.49 -10.75
CA LEU A 127 6.25 -1.19 -9.47
C LEU A 127 4.77 -0.81 -9.61
N VAL A 128 4.43 0.04 -10.57
CA VAL A 128 3.03 0.45 -10.81
C VAL A 128 2.18 -0.75 -11.23
N ASP A 129 2.68 -1.60 -12.12
CA ASP A 129 1.97 -2.79 -12.58
C ASP A 129 1.80 -3.82 -11.45
N ASP A 130 2.83 -4.04 -10.63
CA ASP A 130 2.78 -4.99 -9.52
C ASP A 130 1.81 -4.54 -8.42
N VAL A 131 1.78 -3.24 -8.11
CA VAL A 131 0.79 -2.65 -7.21
C VAL A 131 -0.62 -2.87 -7.74
N ALA A 132 -0.85 -2.61 -9.03
CA ALA A 132 -2.15 -2.82 -9.65
C ALA A 132 -2.59 -4.29 -9.61
N LYS A 133 -1.68 -5.24 -9.90
CA LYS A 133 -1.97 -6.68 -9.80
C LYS A 133 -2.41 -7.09 -8.40
N VAL A 134 -1.74 -6.61 -7.36
CA VAL A 134 -2.08 -6.93 -5.97
C VAL A 134 -3.48 -6.42 -5.61
N VAL A 135 -3.81 -5.19 -6.00
CA VAL A 135 -5.14 -4.60 -5.76
C VAL A 135 -6.23 -5.35 -6.52
N LEU A 136 -5.99 -5.70 -7.79
CA LEU A 136 -6.95 -6.47 -8.60
C LEU A 136 -7.19 -7.86 -8.00
N ALA A 137 -6.13 -8.56 -7.58
CA ALA A 137 -6.25 -9.87 -6.96
C ALA A 137 -7.07 -9.82 -5.66
N GLU A 138 -6.86 -8.80 -4.81
CA GLU A 138 -7.66 -8.64 -3.59
C GLU A 138 -9.11 -8.30 -3.90
N ARG A 139 -9.38 -7.41 -4.87
CA ARG A 139 -10.75 -7.10 -5.29
C ARG A 139 -11.50 -8.34 -5.78
N GLU A 140 -10.84 -9.18 -6.56
CA GLU A 140 -11.44 -10.43 -7.04
C GLU A 140 -11.67 -11.43 -5.89
N ARG A 141 -10.70 -11.56 -4.96
CA ARG A 141 -10.86 -12.40 -3.77
C ARG A 141 -12.11 -12.02 -2.98
N LEU A 142 -12.33 -10.73 -2.80
CA LEU A 142 -13.46 -10.20 -2.04
C LEU A 142 -14.78 -10.37 -2.77
N ARG A 143 -14.78 -10.19 -4.09
CA ARG A 143 -15.94 -10.48 -4.93
C ARG A 143 -16.36 -11.94 -4.78
N VAL A 144 -15.41 -12.89 -4.83
CA VAL A 144 -15.70 -14.32 -4.66
C VAL A 144 -16.25 -14.63 -3.27
N LEU A 145 -15.71 -14.01 -2.21
CA LEU A 145 -16.24 -14.18 -0.86
C LEU A 145 -17.67 -13.66 -0.73
N ALA A 146 -17.93 -12.46 -1.25
CA ALA A 146 -19.25 -11.84 -1.26
C ALA A 146 -20.31 -12.70 -1.98
N LEU A 147 -19.95 -13.31 -3.11
CA LEU A 147 -20.82 -14.22 -3.84
C LEU A 147 -21.15 -15.49 -3.04
N LYS A 148 -20.17 -16.04 -2.31
CA LYS A 148 -20.37 -17.24 -1.48
C LYS A 148 -21.33 -17.01 -0.31
N ASP A 149 -21.40 -15.78 0.19
CA ASP A 149 -22.30 -15.40 1.27
C ASP A 149 -23.75 -15.13 0.80
N GLY A 150 -24.06 -15.39 -0.47
CA GLY A 150 -25.42 -15.27 -1.03
C GLY A 150 -25.88 -13.81 -1.19
N ASN A 151 -24.95 -12.87 -1.26
CA ASN A 151 -25.25 -11.45 -1.27
C ASN A 151 -24.93 -10.87 -2.66
N GLU A 152 -25.91 -10.98 -3.57
CA GLU A 152 -25.78 -10.63 -5.00
C GLU A 152 -25.55 -9.13 -5.24
N ASP A 153 -25.89 -8.26 -4.28
CA ASP A 153 -25.74 -6.79 -4.33
C ASP A 153 -24.28 -6.30 -4.28
N LEU A 154 -23.31 -7.22 -4.13
CA LEU A 154 -21.90 -6.91 -3.85
C LEU A 154 -20.96 -7.03 -5.06
N THR A 155 -21.48 -7.30 -6.26
CA THR A 155 -20.66 -7.50 -7.45
C THR A 155 -20.14 -6.20 -8.07
N ASP A 156 -20.61 -5.03 -7.62
CA ASP A 156 -20.10 -3.73 -8.05
C ASP A 156 -19.15 -3.12 -7.01
N VAL A 157 -17.86 -3.49 -7.13
CA VAL A 157 -16.75 -2.94 -6.33
C VAL A 157 -16.27 -1.58 -6.87
N SER A 158 -16.98 -0.97 -7.83
CA SER A 158 -16.58 0.32 -8.38
C SER A 158 -17.06 1.49 -7.51
N GLY A 159 -16.08 2.18 -6.91
CA GLY A 159 -16.09 3.64 -6.79
C GLY A 159 -16.83 4.31 -5.62
N LYS A 160 -17.96 3.80 -5.10
CA LYS A 160 -18.67 4.50 -3.98
C LYS A 160 -19.40 3.61 -2.97
N TYR A 161 -19.62 2.32 -3.26
CA TYR A 161 -20.32 1.40 -2.34
C TYR A 161 -19.40 0.48 -1.53
N GLY A 162 -18.09 0.47 -1.83
CA GLY A 162 -17.08 -0.32 -1.13
C GLY A 162 -17.03 -0.06 0.38
N ASP A 163 -17.22 1.19 0.82
CA ASP A 163 -17.16 1.54 2.25
C ASP A 163 -18.30 0.88 3.06
N ARG A 164 -19.52 0.78 2.50
CA ARG A 164 -20.64 0.10 3.18
C ARG A 164 -20.48 -1.42 3.19
N PHE A 165 -19.94 -2.00 2.12
CA PHE A 165 -19.59 -3.42 2.11
C PHE A 165 -18.57 -3.73 3.18
N TRP A 166 -17.50 -2.94 3.28
CA TRP A 166 -16.43 -3.17 4.25
C TRP A 166 -16.87 -3.00 5.69
N GLN A 167 -17.71 -2.01 6.00
CA GLN A 167 -18.31 -1.90 7.32
C GLN A 167 -19.14 -3.14 7.68
N ARG A 168 -19.91 -3.68 6.75
CA ARG A 168 -20.71 -4.91 6.97
C ARG A 168 -19.84 -6.15 7.07
N PHE A 169 -18.80 -6.28 6.25
CA PHE A 169 -17.86 -7.41 6.26
C PHE A 169 -17.01 -7.43 7.54
N GLN A 170 -16.51 -6.27 8.00
CA GLN A 170 -15.83 -6.13 9.28
C GLN A 170 -16.75 -6.45 10.46
N GLY A 171 -18.01 -6.02 10.40
CA GLY A 171 -19.04 -6.40 11.37
C GLY A 171 -19.26 -7.91 11.41
N TRP A 172 -19.32 -8.54 10.24
CA TRP A 172 -19.47 -10.00 10.11
C TRP A 172 -18.26 -10.76 10.66
N LEU A 173 -17.01 -10.38 10.32
CA LEU A 173 -15.80 -11.01 10.86
C LEU A 173 -15.73 -10.95 12.40
N LYS A 174 -16.16 -9.83 12.99
CA LYS A 174 -16.26 -9.66 14.45
C LYS A 174 -17.32 -10.59 15.05
N LEU A 175 -18.48 -10.72 14.41
CA LEU A 175 -19.55 -11.62 14.84
C LEU A 175 -19.17 -13.09 14.71
N GLU A 176 -18.46 -13.45 13.64
CA GLU A 176 -18.03 -14.83 13.41
C GLU A 176 -16.90 -15.25 14.37
N SER A 177 -15.98 -14.34 14.67
CA SER A 177 -14.96 -14.55 15.72
C SER A 177 -15.57 -14.66 17.11
N ALA A 178 -16.67 -13.96 17.39
CA ALA A 178 -17.42 -14.06 18.64
C ALA A 178 -18.23 -15.36 18.76
N ARG A 179 -18.60 -15.99 17.64
CA ARG A 179 -19.29 -17.31 17.61
C ARG A 179 -18.34 -18.50 17.80
N ARG A 180 -17.02 -18.30 17.66
CA ARG A 180 -16.00 -19.35 17.80
C ARG A 180 -15.30 -19.37 19.17
N LYS A 181 -15.74 -18.52 20.11
CA LYS A 181 -15.37 -18.58 21.54
C LYS A 181 -16.57 -19.03 22.35
#